data_AF-A0A5M9ZE71-F1
#
_entry.id   AF-A0A5M9ZE71-F1
#
_cell.length_a   1.000
_cell.length_b   1.000
_cell.length_c   1.000
_cell.angle_alpha   90.00
_cell.angle_beta   90.00
_cell.angle_gamma   90.00
#
_symmetry.space_group_name_H-M   'P 1'
#
loop_
_entity.id
_entity.type
_entity.pdbx_description
1 polymer ?
#
loop_
_entity_poly.entity_id
_entity_poly.type
_entity_poly.pdbx_seq_one_letter_code
_entity_poly.pdbx_strand_id
1 'polypeptide(L)'
;MTASAENIRRWSELFGRDVDHQYVSADLIGRSTALIETIGGHALDRGFTVREPCARLFAKAKQARWSWPHIVVGTEDGHMLSFHLSERSRHGTEAKTRTLEDRRMADDAPIWKAQRSTRFAPTGVMTIRVDSDMAHYRLKTSKDTVNTPVETRVPNLFDALTGEMVRCREVRRRTVEERRRSAAAKHDFRRERMYAALCEDVSRHDRLQRQRSYLDKVECSLAQRTYDDAAEQEGMLRDIDAMRACIDEQDPLVAGDLTWMRQPEPSESEVFAYTHRTPHRNGNRPSGFFD
;
A
#
# COMPACT_ATOMS: atom_id res chain seq x y z
N MET A 1 -18.76 -12.61 34.72
CA MET A 1 -19.05 -11.93 33.44
C MET A 1 -17.75 -11.39 32.87
N THR A 2 -17.45 -11.63 31.59
CA THR A 2 -16.28 -11.05 30.93
C THR A 2 -16.55 -9.57 30.61
N ALA A 3 -15.49 -8.74 30.52
CA ALA A 3 -15.62 -7.32 30.19
C ALA A 3 -16.39 -7.09 28.87
N SER A 4 -16.26 -8.00 27.90
CA SER A 4 -17.01 -7.90 26.64
C SER A 4 -18.50 -8.19 26.79
N ALA A 5 -18.92 -9.09 27.68
CA ALA A 5 -20.35 -9.30 27.95
C ALA A 5 -21.00 -8.07 28.59
N GLU A 6 -20.27 -7.37 29.48
CA GLU A 6 -20.73 -6.10 30.03
C GLU A 6 -20.81 -5.01 28.95
N ASN A 7 -19.85 -4.97 28.03
CA ASN A 7 -19.87 -4.01 26.92
C ASN A 7 -21.08 -4.19 26.00
N ILE A 8 -21.54 -5.44 25.77
CA ILE A 8 -22.77 -5.70 25.01
C ILE A 8 -23.95 -4.97 25.67
N ARG A 9 -24.13 -5.15 26.99
CA ARG A 9 -25.19 -4.48 27.75
C ARG A 9 -25.09 -2.96 27.63
N ARG A 10 -23.88 -2.40 27.74
CA ARG A 10 -23.65 -0.94 27.59
C ARG A 10 -24.02 -0.43 26.20
N TRP A 11 -23.75 -1.19 25.13
CA TRP A 11 -24.19 -0.83 23.78
C TRP A 11 -25.72 -0.85 23.64
N SER A 12 -26.37 -1.90 24.15
CA SER A 12 -27.84 -2.00 24.14
C SER A 12 -28.50 -0.88 24.94
N GLU A 13 -27.99 -0.58 26.14
CA GLU A 13 -28.46 0.54 26.96
C GLU A 13 -28.24 1.90 26.29
N LEU A 14 -27.06 2.10 25.69
CA LEU A 14 -26.75 3.34 24.96
C LEU A 14 -27.71 3.54 23.79
N PHE A 15 -27.95 2.49 23.00
CA PHE A 15 -28.88 2.56 21.88
C PHE A 15 -30.34 2.75 22.33
N GLY A 16 -30.78 2.03 23.36
CA GLY A 16 -32.16 2.13 23.86
C GLY A 16 -32.49 3.48 24.50
N ARG A 17 -31.50 4.18 25.05
CA ARG A 17 -31.64 5.55 25.59
C ARG A 17 -31.47 6.64 24.54
N ASP A 18 -30.99 6.30 23.34
CA ASP A 18 -30.81 7.28 22.27
C ASP A 18 -32.18 7.72 21.77
N VAL A 19 -32.58 8.95 22.09
CA VAL A 19 -33.88 9.52 21.72
C VAL A 19 -34.00 9.82 20.21
N ASP A 20 -32.92 9.62 19.45
CA ASP A 20 -32.83 9.94 18.03
C ASP A 20 -33.08 8.70 17.14
N HIS A 21 -34.33 8.23 17.14
CA HIS A 21 -34.81 7.06 16.41
C HIS A 21 -34.97 7.29 14.88
N GLN A 22 -34.10 8.08 14.26
CA GLN A 22 -34.20 8.45 12.83
C GLN A 22 -33.73 7.36 11.84
N TYR A 23 -33.29 6.23 12.37
CA TYR A 23 -32.85 5.07 11.59
C TYR A 23 -33.73 3.84 11.80
N VAL A 24 -34.53 3.81 12.87
CA VAL A 24 -35.35 2.67 13.29
C VAL A 24 -36.57 3.26 13.98
N SER A 25 -37.78 2.86 13.60
CA SER A 25 -39.01 3.31 14.27
C SER A 25 -39.03 2.95 15.76
N ALA A 26 -39.77 3.73 16.56
CA ALA A 26 -39.87 3.51 18.01
C ALA A 26 -40.30 2.07 18.36
N ASP A 27 -41.21 1.49 17.58
CA ASP A 27 -41.71 0.12 17.76
C ASP A 27 -40.62 -0.95 17.57
N LEU A 28 -39.53 -0.63 16.87
CA LEU A 28 -38.42 -1.54 16.59
C LEU A 28 -37.19 -1.30 17.47
N ILE A 29 -37.25 -0.39 18.45
CA ILE A 29 -36.15 -0.17 19.40
C ILE A 29 -35.82 -1.47 20.16
N GLY A 30 -36.84 -2.12 20.73
CA GLY A 30 -36.66 -3.37 21.49
C GLY A 30 -36.10 -4.51 20.62
N ARG A 31 -36.51 -4.59 19.36
CA ARG A 31 -35.94 -5.53 18.39
C ARG A 31 -34.47 -5.22 18.10
N SER A 32 -34.12 -3.94 17.96
CA SER A 32 -32.77 -3.50 17.67
C SER A 32 -31.82 -3.71 18.85
N THR A 33 -32.25 -3.48 20.09
CA THR A 33 -31.45 -3.80 21.29
C THR A 33 -31.20 -5.31 21.39
N ALA A 34 -32.23 -6.14 21.14
CA ALA A 34 -32.06 -7.59 21.11
C ALA A 34 -31.11 -8.03 19.97
N LEU A 35 -31.14 -7.35 18.83
CA LEU A 35 -30.22 -7.60 17.72
C LEU A 35 -28.77 -7.21 18.07
N ILE A 36 -28.55 -6.11 18.78
CA ILE A 36 -27.23 -5.72 19.33
C ILE A 36 -26.69 -6.83 20.25
N GLU A 37 -27.54 -7.36 21.13
CA GLU A 37 -27.19 -8.47 22.02
C GLU A 37 -26.86 -9.74 21.24
N THR A 38 -27.66 -10.05 20.21
CA THR A 38 -27.44 -11.21 19.32
C THR A 38 -26.11 -11.09 18.57
N ILE A 39 -25.79 -9.92 18.03
CA ILE A 39 -24.50 -9.65 17.37
C ILE A 39 -23.37 -9.80 18.38
N GLY A 40 -23.53 -9.25 19.58
CA GLY A 40 -22.56 -9.36 20.66
C GLY A 40 -22.28 -10.80 21.07
N GLY A 41 -23.32 -11.60 21.27
CA GLY A 41 -23.20 -13.03 21.60
C GLY A 41 -22.45 -13.80 20.53
N HIS A 42 -22.86 -13.67 19.26
CA HIS A 42 -22.17 -14.32 18.15
C HIS A 42 -20.73 -13.85 17.92
N ALA A 43 -20.42 -12.60 18.28
CA ALA A 43 -19.05 -12.10 18.28
C ALA A 43 -18.20 -12.85 19.32
N LEU A 44 -18.71 -13.00 20.53
CA LEU A 44 -18.01 -13.71 21.61
C LEU A 44 -17.82 -15.19 21.30
N ASP A 45 -18.85 -15.86 20.77
CA ASP A 45 -18.79 -17.29 20.40
C ASP A 45 -17.70 -17.57 19.36
N ARG A 46 -17.35 -16.56 18.54
CA ARG A 46 -16.34 -16.64 17.49
C ARG A 46 -14.99 -16.04 17.90
N GLY A 47 -14.80 -15.73 19.18
CA GLY A 47 -13.54 -15.23 19.73
C GLY A 47 -13.26 -13.75 19.44
N PHE A 48 -14.25 -12.99 18.97
CA PHE A 48 -14.11 -11.55 18.85
C PHE A 48 -14.31 -10.84 20.19
N THR A 49 -13.81 -9.61 20.28
CA THR A 49 -13.98 -8.78 21.49
C THR A 49 -15.02 -7.69 21.24
N VAL A 50 -15.99 -7.54 22.13
CA VAL A 50 -16.91 -6.39 22.06
C VAL A 50 -16.25 -5.19 22.73
N ARG A 51 -16.08 -4.09 21.98
CA ARG A 51 -15.43 -2.87 22.44
C ARG A 51 -16.37 -2.06 23.32
N GLU A 52 -15.82 -1.33 24.28
CA GLU A 52 -16.60 -0.42 25.13
C GLU A 52 -17.08 0.80 24.32
N PRO A 53 -18.36 1.21 24.44
CA PRO A 53 -18.84 2.45 23.86
C PRO A 53 -18.30 3.67 24.63
N CYS A 54 -17.12 4.15 24.25
CA CYS A 54 -16.47 5.29 24.91
C CYS A 54 -16.07 6.39 23.91
N ALA A 55 -15.81 7.61 24.43
CA ALA A 55 -15.46 8.78 23.62
C ALA A 55 -14.28 8.53 22.66
N ARG A 56 -13.25 7.79 23.12
CA ARG A 56 -12.10 7.42 22.30
C ARG A 56 -12.49 6.55 21.10
N LEU A 57 -13.41 5.61 21.29
CA LEU A 57 -13.90 4.77 20.21
C LEU A 57 -14.69 5.60 19.18
N PHE A 58 -15.56 6.50 19.64
CA PHE A 58 -16.32 7.38 18.74
C PHE A 58 -15.43 8.36 17.97
N ALA A 59 -14.35 8.86 18.58
CA ALA A 59 -13.34 9.66 17.87
C ALA A 59 -12.65 8.85 16.76
N LYS A 60 -12.29 7.60 17.04
CA LYS A 60 -11.70 6.69 16.03
C LYS A 60 -12.70 6.38 14.91
N ALA A 61 -13.97 6.14 15.25
CA ALA A 61 -15.04 5.95 14.27
C ALA A 61 -15.23 7.18 13.35
N LYS A 62 -15.11 8.39 13.91
CA LYS A 62 -15.17 9.66 13.15
C LYS A 62 -14.01 9.76 12.15
N GLN A 63 -12.78 9.44 12.57
CA GLN A 63 -11.60 9.42 11.68
C GLN A 63 -11.74 8.38 10.57
N ALA A 64 -12.27 7.20 10.90
CA ALA A 64 -12.54 6.12 9.94
C ALA A 64 -13.78 6.37 9.07
N ARG A 65 -14.48 7.50 9.26
CA ARG A 65 -15.70 7.89 8.53
C ARG A 65 -16.82 6.84 8.58
N TRP A 66 -16.93 6.11 9.67
CA TRP A 66 -18.04 5.19 9.86
C TRP A 66 -19.34 5.95 10.06
N SER A 67 -20.44 5.40 9.51
CA SER A 67 -21.80 5.78 9.95
C SER A 67 -21.98 5.46 11.45
N TRP A 68 -23.02 5.92 12.14
CA TRP A 68 -23.19 5.70 13.59
C TRP A 68 -23.03 4.22 14.01
N PRO A 69 -21.97 3.82 14.74
CA PRO A 69 -21.82 2.42 15.14
C PRO A 69 -22.81 2.08 16.26
N HIS A 70 -23.53 0.97 16.09
CA HIS A 70 -24.49 0.44 17.07
C HIS A 70 -23.86 -0.63 17.97
N ILE A 71 -22.84 -1.30 17.45
CA ILE A 71 -21.91 -2.13 18.22
C ILE A 71 -20.60 -2.23 17.44
N VAL A 72 -19.47 -2.18 18.16
CA VAL A 72 -18.14 -2.34 17.56
C VAL A 72 -17.46 -3.56 18.12
N VAL A 73 -16.95 -4.39 17.22
CA VAL A 73 -16.30 -5.66 17.52
C VAL A 73 -14.84 -5.59 17.08
N GLY A 74 -13.92 -6.00 17.95
CA GLY A 74 -12.49 -6.10 17.68
C GLY A 74 -12.11 -7.51 17.22
N THR A 75 -11.37 -7.57 16.12
CA THR A 75 -10.70 -8.78 15.62
C THR A 75 -9.40 -9.04 16.38
N GLU A 76 -8.90 -10.27 16.31
CA GLU A 76 -7.59 -10.69 16.86
C GLU A 76 -6.43 -9.84 16.30
N ASP A 77 -6.50 -9.50 15.01
CA ASP A 77 -5.50 -8.68 14.30
C ASP A 77 -5.57 -7.18 14.66
N GLY A 78 -6.40 -6.79 15.63
CA GLY A 78 -6.56 -5.41 16.08
C GLY A 78 -7.44 -4.53 15.20
N HIS A 79 -7.92 -5.02 14.04
CA HIS A 79 -8.94 -4.32 13.23
C HIS A 79 -10.29 -4.34 13.93
N MET A 80 -11.15 -3.41 13.56
CA MET A 80 -12.48 -3.27 14.11
C MET A 80 -13.54 -3.46 13.04
N LEU A 81 -14.65 -4.07 13.45
CA LEU A 81 -15.87 -4.28 12.68
C LEU A 81 -16.97 -3.43 13.31
N SER A 82 -17.49 -2.48 12.55
CA SER A 82 -18.50 -1.53 12.97
C SER A 82 -19.85 -1.97 12.41
N PHE A 83 -20.78 -2.35 13.29
CA PHE A 83 -22.12 -2.76 12.90
C PHE A 83 -23.07 -1.56 12.97
N HIS A 84 -23.83 -1.37 11.91
CA HIS A 84 -24.83 -0.32 11.76
C HIS A 84 -26.19 -0.96 11.56
N LEU A 85 -27.14 -0.61 12.42
CA LEU A 85 -28.52 -1.05 12.31
C LEU A 85 -29.34 0.08 11.68
N SER A 86 -30.23 -0.28 10.77
CA SER A 86 -31.16 0.66 10.15
C SER A 86 -32.38 -0.07 9.63
N GLU A 87 -33.54 0.52 9.78
CA GLU A 87 -34.77 0.15 9.11
C GLU A 87 -34.82 0.81 7.72
N ARG A 88 -35.28 0.06 6.72
CA ARG A 88 -35.40 0.55 5.36
C ARG A 88 -36.56 1.55 5.28
N SER A 89 -36.34 2.70 4.65
CA SER A 89 -37.45 3.61 4.28
C SER A 89 -38.21 3.09 3.05
N ARG A 90 -39.51 3.40 2.95
CA ARG A 90 -40.33 3.07 1.77
C ARG A 90 -39.69 3.59 0.47
N HIS A 91 -39.84 2.84 -0.62
CA HIS A 91 -39.37 3.28 -1.94
C HIS A 91 -40.17 4.50 -2.41
N GLY A 92 -39.52 5.50 -3.00
CA GLY A 92 -40.17 6.74 -3.43
C GLY A 92 -40.38 7.78 -2.32
N THR A 93 -39.97 7.50 -1.08
CA THR A 93 -39.85 8.57 -0.07
C THR A 93 -38.69 9.47 -0.47
N GLU A 94 -38.91 10.78 -0.58
CA GLU A 94 -37.85 11.74 -0.92
C GLU A 94 -36.61 11.51 -0.04
N ALA A 95 -35.45 11.28 -0.65
CA ALA A 95 -34.19 11.42 0.07
C ALA A 95 -34.11 12.88 0.50
N LYS A 96 -34.02 13.15 1.81
CA LYS A 96 -34.01 14.53 2.31
C LYS A 96 -32.97 15.37 1.55
N THR A 97 -33.41 16.49 1.00
CA THR A 97 -32.53 17.56 0.53
C THR A 97 -31.58 17.95 1.66
N ARG A 98 -30.27 17.85 1.42
CA ARG A 98 -29.24 18.33 2.35
C ARG A 98 -29.24 19.86 2.32
N THR A 99 -30.15 20.50 3.04
CA THR A 99 -30.09 21.96 3.20
C THR A 99 -28.97 22.32 4.16
N LEU A 100 -27.97 23.01 3.62
CA LEU A 100 -26.75 23.49 4.30
C LEU A 100 -27.04 24.52 5.42
N GLU A 101 -28.29 24.92 5.63
CA GLU A 101 -28.68 25.97 6.58
C GLU A 101 -28.87 25.42 8.01
N ASP A 102 -29.16 24.13 8.18
CA ASP A 102 -29.14 23.44 9.50
C ASP A 102 -27.69 23.26 10.04
N ARG A 103 -26.69 23.73 9.27
CA ARG A 103 -25.26 23.50 9.47
C ARG A 103 -24.56 24.64 10.22
N ARG A 104 -25.28 25.71 10.58
CA ARG A 104 -24.74 26.72 11.48
C ARG A 104 -24.95 26.27 12.90
N MET A 105 -23.95 25.58 13.44
CA MET A 105 -23.30 25.88 14.72
C MET A 105 -22.14 24.89 14.92
N ALA A 106 -21.01 25.45 15.32
CA ALA A 106 -19.72 24.82 15.54
C ALA A 106 -19.73 23.79 16.67
N ASP A 107 -20.15 22.56 16.41
CA ASP A 107 -19.92 21.45 17.33
C ASP A 107 -19.13 20.35 16.66
N ASP A 108 -18.19 19.78 17.41
CA ASP A 108 -17.37 18.62 17.10
C ASP A 108 -18.17 17.32 16.89
N ALA A 109 -19.45 17.45 16.54
CA ALA A 109 -20.43 16.42 16.26
C ALA A 109 -19.86 15.41 15.26
N PRO A 110 -19.91 14.11 15.59
CA PRO A 110 -19.50 13.06 14.67
C PRO A 110 -20.28 13.11 13.34
N ILE A 111 -19.68 12.58 12.25
CA ILE A 111 -20.22 12.63 10.88
C ILE A 111 -21.66 12.11 10.77
N TRP A 112 -22.02 11.10 11.58
CA TRP A 112 -23.37 10.57 11.58
C TRP A 112 -24.43 11.58 12.07
N LYS A 113 -24.05 12.54 12.93
CA LYS A 113 -24.91 13.67 13.31
C LYS A 113 -25.06 14.71 12.20
N ALA A 114 -24.05 14.82 11.34
CA ALA A 114 -24.04 15.74 10.20
C ALA A 114 -24.71 15.19 8.91
N GLN A 115 -24.85 13.86 8.77
CA GLN A 115 -25.39 13.21 7.57
C GLN A 115 -26.79 12.60 7.76
N ARG A 116 -27.51 13.00 8.81
CA ARG A 116 -28.84 12.48 9.18
C ARG A 116 -29.90 12.74 8.10
N SER A 117 -30.81 11.78 7.90
CA SER A 117 -32.07 11.99 7.16
C SER A 117 -33.17 12.30 8.17
N THR A 118 -33.88 13.42 8.00
CA THR A 118 -34.92 13.85 8.95
C THR A 118 -36.34 13.49 8.50
N ARG A 119 -36.48 12.74 7.41
CA ARG A 119 -37.76 12.12 7.01
C ARG A 119 -37.53 10.62 6.86
N PHE A 120 -38.23 9.86 7.68
CA PHE A 120 -38.11 8.42 7.81
C PHE A 120 -39.52 7.84 7.74
N ALA A 121 -39.81 7.06 6.69
CA ALA A 121 -41.08 6.38 6.51
C ALA A 121 -40.88 4.90 6.83
N PRO A 122 -41.25 4.43 8.03
CA PRO A 122 -40.93 3.08 8.48
C PRO A 122 -41.59 2.00 7.59
N THR A 123 -40.88 0.89 7.44
CA THR A 123 -41.32 -0.31 6.71
C THR A 123 -41.33 -1.58 7.56
N GLY A 124 -40.74 -1.58 8.75
CA GLY A 124 -40.47 -2.77 9.55
C GLY A 124 -39.21 -3.55 9.14
N VAL A 125 -38.63 -3.25 7.98
CA VAL A 125 -37.56 -4.06 7.37
C VAL A 125 -36.19 -3.63 7.89
N MET A 126 -35.60 -4.44 8.76
CA MET A 126 -34.30 -4.20 9.36
C MET A 126 -33.14 -4.56 8.41
N THR A 127 -32.06 -3.79 8.49
CA THR A 127 -30.81 -3.97 7.75
C THR A 127 -29.62 -3.78 8.70
N ILE A 128 -28.67 -4.71 8.63
CA ILE A 128 -27.36 -4.64 9.25
C ILE A 128 -26.35 -4.31 8.16
N ARG A 129 -25.53 -3.29 8.39
CA ARG A 129 -24.35 -2.98 7.57
C ARG A 129 -23.11 -3.10 8.44
N VAL A 130 -22.08 -3.77 7.94
CA VAL A 130 -20.80 -3.96 8.66
C VAL A 130 -19.67 -3.34 7.86
N ASP A 131 -19.03 -2.34 8.45
CA ASP A 131 -17.86 -1.64 7.93
C ASP A 131 -16.60 -1.98 8.74
N SER A 132 -15.41 -1.69 8.22
CA SER A 132 -14.14 -1.98 8.90
C SER A 132 -13.06 -0.96 8.58
N ASP A 133 -12.11 -0.78 9.51
CA ASP A 133 -10.85 -0.05 9.27
C ASP A 133 -9.79 -0.90 8.54
N MET A 134 -10.13 -2.14 8.19
CA MET A 134 -9.24 -3.06 7.47
C MET A 134 -9.04 -2.63 6.01
N ALA A 135 -7.79 -2.44 5.59
CA ALA A 135 -7.45 -2.17 4.19
C ALA A 135 -8.03 -3.23 3.23
N HIS A 136 -8.60 -2.75 2.11
CA HIS A 136 -9.28 -3.54 1.08
C HIS A 136 -10.59 -4.22 1.51
N TYR A 137 -11.09 -3.99 2.73
CA TYR A 137 -12.33 -4.61 3.21
C TYR A 137 -13.54 -4.25 2.34
N ARG A 138 -14.36 -5.26 2.02
CA ARG A 138 -15.63 -5.06 1.32
C ARG A 138 -16.78 -5.04 2.31
N LEU A 139 -17.58 -3.98 2.23
CA LEU A 139 -18.78 -3.80 3.03
C LEU A 139 -19.67 -5.04 2.99
N LYS A 140 -20.14 -5.49 4.16
CA LYS A 140 -21.12 -6.57 4.28
C LYS A 140 -22.45 -6.02 4.71
N THR A 141 -23.52 -6.56 4.16
CA THR A 141 -24.88 -6.20 4.53
C THR A 141 -25.73 -7.46 4.71
N SER A 142 -26.63 -7.42 5.67
CA SER A 142 -27.68 -8.41 5.87
C SER A 142 -28.98 -7.66 6.11
N LYS A 143 -30.11 -8.20 5.67
CA LYS A 143 -31.41 -7.54 5.84
C LYS A 143 -32.52 -8.56 6.00
N ASP A 144 -33.63 -8.09 6.52
CA ASP A 144 -34.90 -8.81 6.49
C ASP A 144 -35.27 -9.16 5.04
N THR A 145 -35.77 -10.37 4.87
CA THR A 145 -36.45 -10.81 3.65
C THR A 145 -37.90 -11.13 3.99
N VAL A 146 -38.71 -11.41 2.97
CA VAL A 146 -40.13 -11.75 3.13
C VAL A 146 -40.33 -12.91 4.12
N ASN A 147 -39.41 -13.87 4.14
CA ASN A 147 -39.55 -15.12 4.89
C ASN A 147 -38.53 -15.27 6.02
N THR A 148 -37.62 -14.31 6.21
CA THR A 148 -36.47 -14.51 7.11
C THR A 148 -36.07 -13.20 7.78
N PRO A 149 -36.19 -13.12 9.11
CA PRO A 149 -35.74 -11.97 9.87
C PRO A 149 -34.21 -11.94 9.96
N VAL A 150 -33.62 -10.75 9.99
CA VAL A 150 -32.17 -10.52 9.90
C VAL A 150 -31.39 -11.17 11.04
N GLU A 151 -32.01 -11.31 12.22
CA GLU A 151 -31.51 -11.98 13.42
C GLU A 151 -31.03 -13.40 13.10
N THR A 152 -31.85 -14.17 12.37
CA THR A 152 -31.53 -15.55 11.99
C THR A 152 -30.38 -15.65 10.98
N ARG A 153 -30.02 -14.53 10.36
CA ARG A 153 -28.95 -14.43 9.36
C ARG A 153 -27.64 -13.91 9.97
N VAL A 154 -27.63 -13.50 11.24
CA VAL A 154 -26.42 -13.04 11.93
C VAL A 154 -25.30 -14.09 11.90
N PRO A 155 -25.54 -15.40 12.12
CA PRO A 155 -24.50 -16.42 11.97
C PRO A 155 -23.80 -16.37 10.61
N ASN A 156 -24.60 -16.39 9.53
CA ASN A 156 -24.09 -16.35 8.16
C ASN A 156 -23.34 -15.03 7.86
N LEU A 157 -23.77 -13.92 8.47
CA LEU A 157 -23.05 -12.65 8.38
C LEU A 157 -21.65 -12.78 8.98
N PHE A 158 -21.51 -13.40 10.15
CA PHE A 158 -20.19 -13.65 10.75
C PHE A 158 -19.32 -14.62 9.94
N ASP A 159 -19.91 -15.63 9.30
CA ASP A 159 -19.18 -16.51 8.41
C ASP A 159 -18.64 -15.73 7.20
N ALA A 160 -19.45 -14.82 6.64
CA ALA A 160 -19.03 -13.91 5.58
C ALA A 160 -17.96 -12.90 6.03
N LEU A 161 -18.00 -12.43 7.29
CA LEU A 161 -16.98 -11.57 7.88
C LEU A 161 -15.65 -12.32 8.02
N THR A 162 -15.69 -13.57 8.48
CA THR A 162 -14.50 -14.42 8.62
C THR A 162 -13.85 -14.69 7.26
N GLY A 163 -14.65 -15.02 6.24
CA GLY A 163 -14.15 -15.17 4.86
C GLY A 163 -13.54 -13.88 4.31
N GLU A 164 -14.12 -12.72 4.62
CA GLU A 164 -13.60 -11.42 4.21
C GLU A 164 -12.25 -11.09 4.88
N MET A 165 -12.08 -11.45 6.16
CA MET A 165 -10.82 -11.29 6.88
C MET A 165 -9.71 -12.15 6.24
N VAL A 166 -10.00 -13.41 5.91
CA VAL A 166 -9.06 -14.30 5.21
C VAL A 166 -8.63 -13.70 3.87
N ARG A 167 -9.61 -13.21 3.08
CA ARG A 167 -9.33 -12.55 1.80
C ARG A 167 -8.43 -11.33 1.98
N CYS A 168 -8.69 -10.48 2.98
CA CYS A 168 -7.88 -9.29 3.23
C CYS A 168 -6.44 -9.64 3.66
N ARG A 169 -6.27 -10.68 4.50
CA ARG A 169 -4.95 -11.21 4.86
C ARG A 169 -4.20 -11.71 3.62
N GLU A 170 -4.88 -12.43 2.73
CA GLU A 170 -4.26 -12.92 1.50
C GLU A 170 -3.85 -11.79 0.56
N VAL A 171 -4.70 -10.77 0.37
CA VAL A 171 -4.37 -9.58 -0.44
C VAL A 171 -3.12 -8.89 0.12
N ARG A 172 -3.05 -8.66 1.44
CA ARG A 172 -1.87 -8.06 2.08
C ARG A 172 -0.62 -8.90 1.87
N ARG A 173 -0.72 -10.22 2.04
CA ARG A 173 0.39 -11.15 1.80
C ARG A 173 0.88 -11.04 0.35
N ARG A 174 -0.03 -11.08 -0.62
CA ARG A 174 0.30 -10.95 -2.05
C ARG A 174 0.98 -9.62 -2.35
N THR A 175 0.48 -8.51 -1.83
CA THR A 175 1.10 -7.18 -2.02
C THR A 175 2.50 -7.09 -1.41
N VAL A 176 2.73 -7.67 -0.23
CA VAL A 176 4.07 -7.71 0.38
C VAL A 176 5.03 -8.56 -0.45
N GLU A 177 4.57 -9.72 -0.90
CA GLU A 177 5.36 -10.63 -1.72
C GLU A 177 5.71 -10.02 -3.08
N GLU A 178 4.75 -9.38 -3.73
CA GLU A 178 4.94 -8.65 -4.99
C GLU A 178 5.93 -7.51 -4.84
N ARG A 179 5.84 -6.72 -3.75
CA ARG A 179 6.84 -5.69 -3.44
C ARG A 179 8.24 -6.27 -3.26
N ARG A 180 8.37 -7.39 -2.55
CA ARG A 180 9.65 -8.08 -2.37
C ARG A 180 10.21 -8.58 -3.70
N ARG A 181 9.37 -9.21 -4.53
CA ARG A 181 9.75 -9.68 -5.88
C ARG A 181 10.18 -8.52 -6.78
N SER A 182 9.44 -7.40 -6.77
CA SER A 182 9.77 -6.20 -7.52
C SER A 182 11.09 -5.57 -7.05
N ALA A 183 11.32 -5.49 -5.74
CA ALA A 183 12.57 -4.98 -5.18
C ALA A 183 13.77 -5.87 -5.53
N ALA A 184 13.61 -7.20 -5.47
CA ALA A 184 14.64 -8.14 -5.90
C ALA A 184 14.96 -7.98 -7.39
N ALA A 185 13.94 -7.90 -8.26
CA ALA A 185 14.12 -7.69 -9.69
C ALA A 185 14.83 -6.35 -10.01
N LYS A 186 14.49 -5.27 -9.28
CA LYS A 186 15.19 -3.98 -9.38
C LYS A 186 16.67 -4.11 -9.02
N HIS A 187 16.96 -4.77 -7.91
CA HIS A 187 18.32 -4.98 -7.45
C HIS A 187 19.14 -5.83 -8.45
N ASP A 188 18.58 -6.94 -8.93
CA ASP A 188 19.26 -7.82 -9.89
C ASP A 188 19.54 -7.12 -11.21
N PHE A 189 18.55 -6.40 -11.76
CA PHE A 189 18.73 -5.62 -12.99
C PHE A 189 19.77 -4.51 -12.83
N ARG A 190 19.74 -3.78 -11.71
CA ARG A 190 20.75 -2.76 -11.40
C ARG A 190 22.15 -3.36 -11.33
N ARG A 191 22.30 -4.51 -10.65
CA ARG A 191 23.56 -5.23 -10.54
C ARG A 191 24.10 -5.64 -11.91
N GLU A 192 23.26 -6.21 -12.79
CA GLU A 192 23.68 -6.58 -14.15
C GLU A 192 24.13 -5.37 -14.97
N ARG A 193 23.40 -4.25 -14.90
CA ARG A 193 23.80 -2.99 -15.56
C ARG A 193 25.12 -2.44 -15.04
N MET A 194 25.30 -2.43 -13.72
CA MET A 194 26.56 -2.00 -13.10
C MET A 194 27.72 -2.87 -13.57
N TYR A 195 27.53 -4.19 -13.62
CA TYR A 195 28.56 -5.10 -14.09
C TYR A 195 28.91 -4.89 -15.57
N ALA A 196 27.91 -4.70 -16.43
CA ALA A 196 28.14 -4.40 -17.85
C ALA A 196 28.93 -3.09 -18.04
N ALA A 197 28.54 -2.02 -17.33
CA ALA A 197 29.26 -0.74 -17.34
C ALA A 197 30.69 -0.87 -16.80
N LEU A 198 30.90 -1.70 -15.77
CA LEU A 198 32.25 -1.99 -15.25
C LEU A 198 33.11 -2.66 -16.32
N CYS A 199 32.58 -3.64 -17.04
CA CYS A 199 33.30 -4.30 -18.14
C CYS A 199 33.67 -3.31 -19.26
N GLU A 200 32.78 -2.36 -19.58
CA GLU A 200 33.05 -1.29 -20.54
C GLU A 200 34.16 -0.35 -20.06
N ASP A 201 34.10 0.11 -18.80
CA ASP A 201 35.12 0.97 -18.21
C ASP A 201 36.50 0.27 -18.16
N VAL A 202 36.54 -1.01 -17.78
CA VAL A 202 37.77 -1.83 -17.79
C VAL A 202 38.34 -1.95 -19.20
N SER A 203 37.49 -2.27 -20.18
CA SER A 203 37.92 -2.41 -21.59
C SER A 203 38.45 -1.09 -22.15
N ARG A 204 37.83 0.03 -21.77
CA ARG A 204 38.27 1.38 -22.12
C ARG A 204 39.63 1.69 -21.49
N HIS A 205 39.80 1.41 -20.21
CA HIS A 205 41.07 1.60 -19.49
C HIS A 205 42.21 0.80 -20.14
N ASP A 206 42.01 -0.50 -20.37
CA ASP A 206 43.00 -1.37 -20.99
C ASP A 206 43.44 -0.88 -22.37
N ARG A 207 42.49 -0.36 -23.16
CA ARG A 207 42.79 0.24 -24.47
C ARG A 207 43.66 1.49 -24.35
N LEU A 208 43.33 2.38 -23.42
CA LEU A 208 44.07 3.62 -23.17
C LEU A 208 45.48 3.34 -22.63
N GLN A 209 45.62 2.35 -21.75
CA GLN A 209 46.93 1.90 -21.26
C GLN A 209 47.83 1.41 -22.40
N ARG A 210 47.28 0.64 -23.35
CA ARG A 210 48.05 0.22 -24.54
C ARG A 210 48.52 1.41 -25.38
N GLN A 211 47.73 2.48 -25.47
CA GLN A 211 48.11 3.71 -26.16
C GLN A 211 49.23 4.44 -25.42
N ARG A 212 49.15 4.57 -24.08
CA ARG A 212 50.25 5.13 -23.26
C ARG A 212 51.56 4.36 -23.48
N SER A 213 51.51 3.03 -23.36
CA SER A 213 52.68 2.18 -23.59
C SER A 213 53.23 2.27 -25.02
N TYR A 214 52.40 2.60 -26.01
CA TYR A 214 52.87 2.86 -27.37
C TYR A 214 53.59 4.21 -27.46
N LEU A 215 53.05 5.27 -26.86
CA LEU A 215 53.71 6.57 -26.79
C LEU A 215 55.07 6.49 -26.07
N ASP A 216 55.18 5.69 -25.01
CA ASP A 216 56.47 5.44 -24.32
C ASP A 216 57.51 4.84 -25.28
N LYS A 217 57.09 3.93 -26.16
CA LYS A 217 57.97 3.34 -27.19
C LYS A 217 58.35 4.34 -28.27
N VAL A 218 57.42 5.21 -28.67
CA VAL A 218 57.67 6.29 -29.64
C VAL A 218 58.69 7.26 -29.06
N GLU A 219 58.52 7.70 -27.81
CA GLU A 219 59.46 8.59 -27.11
C GLU A 219 60.86 7.96 -27.01
N CYS A 220 60.95 6.68 -26.62
CA CYS A 220 62.22 5.95 -26.61
C CYS A 220 62.90 5.89 -28.00
N SER A 221 62.11 5.72 -29.06
CA SER A 221 62.61 5.71 -30.44
C SER A 221 63.11 7.08 -30.89
N LEU A 222 62.39 8.15 -30.53
CA LEU A 222 62.82 9.53 -30.81
C LEU A 222 64.13 9.84 -30.09
N ALA A 223 64.28 9.44 -28.82
CA ALA A 223 65.51 9.65 -28.05
C ALA A 223 66.77 9.01 -28.66
N GLN A 224 66.61 8.00 -29.53
CA GLN A 224 67.72 7.31 -30.22
C GLN A 224 68.08 7.93 -31.58
N ARG A 225 67.32 8.92 -32.05
CA ARG A 225 67.58 9.60 -33.32
C ARG A 225 68.50 10.80 -33.13
N THR A 226 69.34 11.04 -34.14
CA THR A 226 70.12 12.27 -34.25
C THR A 226 69.25 13.30 -34.97
N TYR A 227 69.05 14.46 -34.33
CA TYR A 227 68.32 15.58 -34.90
C TYR A 227 69.28 16.68 -35.30
N ASP A 228 69.06 17.26 -36.48
CA ASP A 228 69.81 18.43 -36.95
C ASP A 228 69.25 19.74 -36.32
N ASP A 229 67.98 19.74 -35.90
CA ASP A 229 67.30 20.85 -35.22
C ASP A 229 66.70 20.40 -33.87
N ALA A 230 67.15 21.02 -32.78
CA ALA A 230 66.63 20.77 -31.44
C ALA A 230 65.17 21.22 -31.26
N ALA A 231 64.73 22.24 -32.00
CA ALA A 231 63.34 22.73 -31.94
C ALA A 231 62.34 21.72 -32.52
N GLU A 232 62.75 20.93 -33.52
CA GLU A 232 61.95 19.84 -34.09
C GLU A 232 61.72 18.73 -33.05
N GLN A 233 62.79 18.31 -32.36
CA GLN A 233 62.72 17.31 -31.30
C GLN A 233 61.81 17.77 -30.14
N GLU A 234 61.96 19.01 -29.69
CA GLU A 234 61.12 19.59 -28.64
C GLU A 234 59.64 19.72 -29.06
N GLY A 235 59.37 20.00 -30.34
CA GLY A 235 58.01 20.01 -30.89
C GLY A 235 57.33 18.63 -30.80
N MET A 236 58.03 17.57 -31.21
CA MET A 236 57.49 16.20 -31.17
C MET A 236 57.23 15.72 -29.74
N LEU A 237 58.09 16.07 -28.78
CA LEU A 237 57.88 15.74 -27.36
C LEU A 237 56.65 16.45 -26.79
N ARG A 238 56.44 17.73 -27.14
CA ARG A 238 55.22 18.46 -26.76
C ARG A 238 53.95 17.83 -27.32
N ASP A 239 53.99 17.32 -28.55
CA ASP A 239 52.86 16.61 -29.15
C ASP A 239 52.57 15.28 -28.43
N ILE A 240 53.61 14.54 -28.02
CA ILE A 240 53.45 13.31 -27.22
C ILE A 240 52.81 13.61 -25.87
N ASP A 241 53.25 14.66 -25.18
CA ASP A 241 52.67 15.06 -23.89
C ASP A 241 51.22 15.53 -24.03
N ALA A 242 50.90 16.25 -25.11
CA ALA A 242 49.52 16.62 -25.42
C ALA A 242 48.64 15.37 -25.67
N MET A 243 49.15 14.36 -26.38
CA MET A 243 48.44 13.09 -26.58
C MET A 243 48.24 12.32 -25.26
N ARG A 244 49.23 12.33 -24.36
CA ARG A 244 49.10 11.73 -23.02
C ARG A 244 48.03 12.42 -22.19
N ALA A 245 47.99 13.75 -22.19
CA ALA A 245 46.96 14.52 -21.50
C ALA A 245 45.55 14.18 -22.02
N CYS A 246 45.37 14.06 -23.34
CA CYS A 246 44.09 13.62 -23.91
C CYS A 246 43.70 12.19 -23.51
N ILE A 247 44.67 11.28 -23.35
CA ILE A 247 44.42 9.92 -22.86
C ILE A 247 43.97 9.95 -21.40
N ASP A 248 44.61 10.76 -20.56
CA ASP A 248 44.29 10.89 -19.13
C ASP A 248 42.89 11.48 -18.90
N GLU A 249 42.49 12.49 -19.67
CA GLU A 249 41.12 13.03 -19.66
C GLU A 249 40.06 11.99 -20.03
N GLN A 250 40.42 11.00 -20.86
CA GLN A 250 39.50 9.95 -21.29
C GLN A 250 39.55 8.70 -20.43
N ASP A 251 40.52 8.55 -19.53
CA ASP A 251 40.66 7.34 -18.72
C ASP A 251 39.74 7.43 -17.50
N PRO A 252 38.74 6.52 -17.37
CA PRO A 252 37.80 6.56 -16.26
C PRO A 252 38.47 6.46 -14.88
N LEU A 253 39.64 5.80 -14.76
CA LEU A 253 40.38 5.72 -13.50
C LEU A 253 41.16 6.99 -13.16
N VAL A 254 41.60 7.77 -14.15
CA VAL A 254 42.39 8.99 -13.95
C VAL A 254 41.49 10.21 -13.84
N ALA A 255 40.49 10.32 -14.71
CA ALA A 255 39.50 11.40 -14.70
C ALA A 255 38.47 11.27 -13.55
N GLY A 256 38.38 10.10 -12.89
CA GLY A 256 37.45 9.85 -11.78
C GLY A 256 35.98 9.70 -12.20
N ASP A 257 35.73 9.50 -13.49
CA ASP A 257 34.38 9.34 -14.06
C ASP A 257 34.02 7.86 -14.24
N LEU A 258 33.69 7.20 -13.13
CA LEU A 258 33.35 5.77 -13.11
C LEU A 258 31.87 5.55 -13.46
N THR A 259 31.61 5.24 -14.73
CA THR A 259 30.26 5.04 -15.30
C THR A 259 29.47 3.99 -14.55
N TRP A 260 30.13 2.91 -14.12
CA TRP A 260 29.47 1.81 -13.40
C TRP A 260 28.94 2.21 -12.02
N MET A 261 29.56 3.20 -11.34
CA MET A 261 29.07 3.70 -10.05
C MET A 261 27.88 4.65 -10.19
N ARG A 262 27.77 5.33 -11.34
CA ARG A 262 26.75 6.35 -11.60
C ARG A 262 25.49 5.80 -12.29
N GLN A 263 25.28 4.49 -12.23
CA GLN A 263 24.08 3.88 -12.81
C GLN A 263 22.82 4.42 -12.13
N PRO A 264 21.87 5.00 -12.90
CA PRO A 264 20.62 5.50 -12.34
C PRO A 264 19.77 4.35 -11.80
N GLU A 265 18.85 4.69 -10.88
CA GLU A 265 17.90 3.72 -10.37
C GLU A 265 16.99 3.23 -11.51
N PRO A 266 16.80 1.91 -11.67
CA PRO A 266 15.95 1.37 -12.73
C PRO A 266 14.51 1.85 -12.66
N SER A 267 13.97 2.24 -13.81
CA SER A 267 12.54 2.50 -13.96
C SER A 267 11.72 1.20 -13.92
N GLU A 268 10.42 1.32 -13.62
CA GLU A 268 9.54 0.16 -13.57
C GLU A 268 9.38 -0.53 -14.92
N SER A 269 9.42 0.23 -16.02
CA SER A 269 9.34 -0.32 -17.39
C SER A 269 10.58 -1.12 -17.78
N GLU A 270 11.78 -0.67 -17.37
CA GLU A 270 13.02 -1.42 -17.59
C GLU A 270 13.03 -2.74 -16.82
N VAL A 271 12.61 -2.70 -15.56
CA VAL A 271 12.51 -3.90 -14.71
C VAL A 271 11.46 -4.85 -15.27
N PHE A 272 10.32 -4.34 -15.74
CA PHE A 272 9.30 -5.14 -16.41
C PHE A 272 9.87 -5.83 -17.66
N ALA A 273 10.57 -5.09 -18.52
CA ALA A 273 11.21 -5.66 -19.70
C ALA A 273 12.27 -6.72 -19.31
N TYR A 274 13.04 -6.49 -18.26
CA TYR A 274 14.02 -7.44 -17.73
C TYR A 274 13.37 -8.74 -17.24
N THR A 275 12.31 -8.66 -16.42
CA THR A 275 11.63 -9.85 -15.89
C THR A 275 10.85 -10.63 -16.94
N HIS A 276 10.46 -9.97 -18.04
CA HIS A 276 9.69 -10.58 -19.14
C HIS A 276 10.53 -10.87 -20.38
N ARG A 277 11.85 -10.64 -20.35
CA ARG A 277 12.74 -11.16 -21.36
C ARG A 277 12.69 -12.69 -21.27
N THR A 278 12.06 -13.32 -22.26
CA THR A 278 12.25 -14.75 -22.53
C THR A 278 13.75 -15.01 -22.52
N PRO A 279 14.25 -16.07 -21.85
CA PRO A 279 15.67 -16.39 -21.90
C PRO A 279 15.98 -16.80 -23.33
N HIS A 280 16.33 -15.83 -24.17
CA HIS A 280 17.02 -16.11 -25.40
C HIS A 280 18.34 -16.73 -24.99
N ARG A 281 18.36 -18.05 -25.22
CA ARG A 281 19.50 -18.95 -25.31
C ARG A 281 20.58 -18.35 -26.22
N ASN A 282 21.23 -17.29 -25.77
CA ASN A 282 22.48 -16.79 -26.32
C ASN A 282 23.56 -17.21 -25.35
N GLY A 283 24.31 -18.23 -25.75
CA GLY A 283 25.33 -18.93 -24.99
C GLY A 283 26.52 -18.05 -24.61
N ASN A 284 26.33 -17.19 -23.61
CA ASN A 284 27.39 -16.57 -22.83
C ASN A 284 26.87 -16.09 -21.46
N ARG A 285 26.04 -16.89 -20.78
CA ARG A 285 26.09 -16.86 -19.32
C ARG A 285 27.40 -17.56 -18.95
N PRO A 286 28.37 -16.91 -18.27
CA PRO A 286 29.41 -17.66 -17.59
C PRO A 286 28.68 -18.51 -16.56
N SER A 287 28.53 -19.78 -16.90
CA SER A 287 27.99 -20.80 -16.02
C SER A 287 29.09 -21.06 -15.00
N GLY A 288 28.79 -20.78 -13.73
CA GLY A 288 29.71 -20.96 -12.63
C GLY A 288 30.47 -19.70 -12.28
N PHE A 289 29.89 -18.84 -11.44
CA PHE A 289 30.69 -18.00 -10.54
C PHE A 289 29.96 -17.58 -9.27
N PHE A 290 28.66 -17.83 -9.14
CA PHE A 290 27.91 -17.58 -7.91
C PHE A 290 26.87 -18.68 -7.68
N ASP A 291 27.36 -19.86 -7.31
CA ASP A 291 26.66 -20.79 -6.41
C ASP A 291 27.34 -20.70 -5.03
#